data_AF-A0A359LYD2-F1
#
_entry.id   AF-A0A359LYD2-F1
#
_cell.length_a   1.000
_cell.length_b   1.000
_cell.length_c   1.000
_cell.angle_alpha   90.00
_cell.angle_beta   90.00
_cell.angle_gamma   90.00
#
_symmetry.space_group_name_H-M   'P 1'
#
loop_
_entity.id
_entity.type
_entity.pdbx_description
1 polymer ?
#
loop_
_entity_poly.entity_id
_entity_poly.type
_entity_poly.pdbx_seq_one_letter_code
_entity_poly.pdbx_strand_id
1 'polypeptide(L)'
;MGTTVEGSPNSFLCTEREYGDFVLEFEVKVDPVLNSGVQIRSHRHDAERVVRFSDGKQVRNWKIPAGRFHGYQVEIANNKDGSSGGIYDEARRGWLKDPAKDPVASKAFKDNEWNLYRVEAVGDRLRTWVNGVPVVEVIDSWDLSGYIGLQVHSFKGEKPAQVRWRNIRIQDLGRHTWKRVWDGSTMTGWTPRGGGSWKIEEGALHGASVAGDTRVGYLVSDESFKDLTLRWKTKITKGNSGLFIRSEPKTLAAYEVEIDAQKRMGGFWETGGRNWVTGPEDNAGAAANDWNDLTAHLHGHRIV
;
A
#
# COMPACT_ATOMS: atom_id res chain seq x y z
N MET A 1 26.20 10.61 12.67
CA MET A 1 25.67 10.34 14.03
C MET A 1 24.53 11.31 14.25
N GLY A 2 23.34 10.81 14.57
CA GLY A 2 22.22 11.62 15.04
C GLY A 2 22.18 11.62 16.57
N THR A 3 21.84 12.76 17.16
CA THR A 3 21.76 12.95 18.61
C THR A 3 20.44 13.62 18.94
N THR A 4 19.70 13.09 19.90
CA THR A 4 18.42 13.67 20.31
C THR A 4 18.62 15.02 21.01
N VAL A 5 17.67 15.93 20.82
CA VAL A 5 17.53 17.14 21.63
C VAL A 5 16.25 17.02 22.46
N GLU A 6 16.33 17.20 23.77
CA GLU A 6 15.18 17.03 24.65
C GLU A 6 14.01 17.94 24.22
N GLY A 7 12.80 17.37 24.12
CA GLY A 7 11.59 18.11 23.75
C GLY A 7 11.49 18.48 22.26
N SER A 8 12.49 18.17 21.44
CA SER A 8 12.42 18.39 19.99
C SER A 8 11.48 17.38 19.31
N PRO A 9 10.80 17.77 18.21
CA PRO A 9 10.03 16.84 17.39
C PRO A 9 10.96 15.88 16.62
N ASN A 10 10.38 14.88 15.96
CA ASN A 10 11.11 13.99 15.04
C ASN A 10 11.87 14.82 14.00
N SER A 11 13.12 14.47 13.75
CA SER A 11 13.95 15.07 12.70
C SER A 11 14.42 14.01 11.72
N PHE A 12 14.61 14.41 10.47
CA PHE A 12 14.98 13.51 9.38
C PHE A 12 16.11 14.11 8.56
N LEU A 13 17.16 13.33 8.33
CA LEU A 13 18.15 13.62 7.29
C LEU A 13 17.73 12.86 6.02
N CYS A 14 17.24 13.59 5.03
CA CYS A 14 16.66 13.02 3.81
C CYS A 14 17.64 13.04 2.63
N THR A 15 17.48 12.10 1.70
CA THR A 15 18.13 12.15 0.40
C THR A 15 17.65 13.36 -0.42
N GLU A 16 18.48 13.86 -1.32
CA GLU A 16 18.14 15.00 -2.19
C GLU A 16 17.20 14.61 -3.35
N ARG A 17 17.14 13.31 -3.68
CA ARG A 17 16.27 12.77 -4.72
C ARG A 17 15.37 11.66 -4.20
N GLU A 18 14.31 11.40 -4.96
CA GLU A 18 13.40 10.28 -4.75
C GLU A 18 13.91 8.99 -5.41
N TYR A 19 13.56 7.86 -4.81
CA TYR A 19 13.83 6.51 -5.29
C TYR A 19 12.52 5.74 -5.49
N GLY A 20 12.45 4.95 -6.56
CA GLY A 20 11.32 4.09 -6.86
C GLY A 20 11.57 2.67 -6.37
N ASP A 21 12.03 1.82 -7.28
CA ASP A 21 12.43 0.46 -6.96
C ASP A 21 13.89 0.39 -6.56
N PHE A 22 14.19 -0.31 -5.48
CA PHE A 22 15.56 -0.42 -5.00
C PHE A 22 15.78 -1.60 -4.04
N VAL A 23 17.05 -1.93 -3.87
CA VAL A 23 17.56 -2.64 -2.69
C VAL A 23 18.42 -1.66 -1.90
N LEU A 24 18.04 -1.38 -0.65
CA LEU A 24 18.77 -0.53 0.27
C LEU A 24 19.39 -1.41 1.36
N GLU A 25 20.68 -1.22 1.60
CA GLU A 25 21.38 -1.84 2.72
C GLU A 25 22.07 -0.77 3.56
N PHE A 26 22.05 -0.97 4.88
CA PHE A 26 22.73 -0.09 5.82
C PHE A 26 23.03 -0.84 7.11
N GLU A 27 24.04 -0.37 7.85
CA GLU A 27 24.28 -0.81 9.21
C GLU A 27 23.86 0.29 10.19
N VAL A 28 23.16 -0.09 11.26
CA VAL A 28 22.72 0.85 12.32
C VAL A 28 23.11 0.37 13.71
N LYS A 29 23.48 1.32 14.57
CA LYS A 29 23.62 1.14 16.01
C LYS A 29 22.89 2.28 16.72
N VAL A 30 21.91 1.92 17.54
CA VAL A 30 21.06 2.85 18.30
C VAL A 30 21.21 2.59 19.80
N ASP A 31 21.17 3.65 20.60
CA ASP A 31 21.16 3.52 22.05
C ASP A 31 19.79 2.92 22.47
N PRO A 32 19.71 1.91 23.37
CA PRO A 32 18.47 1.13 23.60
C PRO A 32 17.26 1.93 24.10
N VAL A 33 17.48 3.13 24.63
CA VAL A 33 16.41 4.04 25.10
C VAL A 33 15.77 4.84 23.97
N LEU A 34 16.36 4.82 22.77
CA LEU A 34 15.91 5.58 21.61
C LEU A 34 15.23 4.68 20.59
N ASN A 35 14.07 5.12 20.11
CA ASN A 35 13.44 4.63 18.90
C ASN A 35 13.95 5.42 17.68
N SER A 36 14.06 4.77 16.53
CA SER A 36 14.48 5.38 15.27
C SER A 36 13.83 4.63 14.10
N GLY A 37 14.17 5.03 12.89
CA GLY A 37 13.71 4.38 11.67
C GLY A 37 14.41 4.91 10.43
N VAL A 38 14.28 4.16 9.35
CA VAL A 38 14.65 4.62 8.00
C VAL A 38 13.38 4.75 7.17
N GLN A 39 13.04 5.97 6.85
CA GLN A 39 11.96 6.33 5.93
C GLN A 39 12.30 5.83 4.53
N ILE A 40 11.36 5.18 3.87
CA ILE A 40 11.45 4.72 2.48
C ILE A 40 10.24 5.22 1.69
N ARG A 41 10.47 5.67 0.45
CA ARG A 41 9.44 6.25 -0.42
C ARG A 41 8.54 7.28 0.28
N SER A 42 9.14 8.07 1.17
CA SER A 42 8.43 9.05 1.99
C SER A 42 8.38 10.41 1.32
N HIS A 43 7.43 11.24 1.73
CA HIS A 43 7.15 12.52 1.10
C HIS A 43 7.13 13.68 2.10
N ARG A 44 7.42 14.88 1.59
CA ARG A 44 7.14 16.16 2.23
C ARG A 44 6.44 17.03 1.19
N HIS A 45 5.30 17.60 1.56
CA HIS A 45 4.56 18.49 0.69
C HIS A 45 4.56 19.91 1.24
N ASP A 46 4.60 20.90 0.36
CA ASP A 46 4.64 22.31 0.76
C ASP A 46 3.26 22.85 1.21
N ALA A 47 2.19 22.09 0.95
CA ALA A 47 0.83 22.40 1.36
C ALA A 47 0.20 21.24 2.14
N GLU A 48 -0.80 21.56 2.97
CA GLU A 48 -1.62 20.56 3.66
C GLU A 48 -2.23 19.58 2.66
N ARG A 49 -2.26 18.29 3.02
CA ARG A 49 -2.92 17.25 2.24
C ARG A 49 -3.93 16.51 3.09
N VAL A 50 -5.08 16.19 2.51
CA VAL A 50 -6.04 15.27 3.12
C VAL A 50 -5.94 13.94 2.39
N VAL A 51 -5.64 12.88 3.11
CA VAL A 51 -5.67 11.51 2.60
C VAL A 51 -6.88 10.78 3.20
N ARG A 52 -7.52 9.95 2.39
CA ARG A 52 -8.68 9.15 2.79
C ARG A 52 -8.31 7.68 2.75
N PHE A 53 -8.54 6.95 3.85
CA PHE A 53 -8.31 5.50 3.90
C PHE A 53 -9.29 4.79 4.81
N SER A 54 -9.54 3.52 4.54
CA SER A 54 -10.25 2.63 5.46
C SER A 54 -9.25 1.89 6.34
N ASP A 55 -9.57 1.75 7.63
CA ASP A 55 -8.84 0.86 8.56
C ASP A 55 -9.49 -0.53 8.68
N GLY A 56 -10.39 -0.86 7.75
CA GLY A 56 -11.19 -2.08 7.77
C GLY A 56 -12.45 -2.01 8.66
N LYS A 57 -12.63 -0.93 9.43
CA LYS A 57 -13.84 -0.69 10.23
C LYS A 57 -14.55 0.59 9.83
N GLN A 58 -13.80 1.63 9.47
CA GLN A 58 -14.33 2.91 9.07
C GLN A 58 -13.40 3.63 8.12
N VAL A 59 -13.98 4.51 7.31
CA VAL A 59 -13.23 5.42 6.45
C VAL A 59 -12.81 6.66 7.24
N ARG A 60 -11.53 7.00 7.19
CA ARG A 60 -10.91 8.13 7.88
C ARG A 60 -10.38 9.14 6.87
N ASN A 61 -10.66 10.42 7.13
CA ASN A 61 -9.95 11.54 6.49
C ASN A 61 -8.84 11.99 7.44
N TRP A 62 -7.61 11.97 6.96
CA TRP A 62 -6.43 12.31 7.74
C TRP A 62 -5.71 13.51 7.13
N LYS A 63 -5.46 14.53 7.95
CA LYS A 63 -4.76 15.74 7.54
C LYS A 63 -3.28 15.61 7.80
N ILE A 64 -2.49 15.80 6.76
CA ILE A 64 -1.04 15.85 6.80
C ILE A 64 -0.64 17.32 6.64
N PRO A 65 -0.11 17.97 7.70
CA PRO A 65 0.29 19.38 7.63
C PRO A 65 1.37 19.64 6.57
N ALA A 66 1.39 20.86 6.05
CA ALA A 66 2.50 21.33 5.21
C ALA A 66 3.85 21.10 5.91
N GLY A 67 4.84 20.61 5.17
CA GLY A 67 6.17 20.32 5.68
C GLY A 67 6.30 19.04 6.51
N ARG A 68 5.21 18.35 6.87
CA ARG A 68 5.29 17.08 7.62
C ARG A 68 5.87 15.97 6.74
N PHE A 69 7.00 15.42 7.14
CA PHE A 69 7.53 14.19 6.54
C PHE A 69 6.67 12.99 6.97
N HIS A 70 6.29 12.17 6.00
CA HIS A 70 5.35 11.06 6.17
C HIS A 70 5.57 10.00 5.09
N GLY A 71 5.11 8.78 5.34
CA GLY A 71 5.27 7.64 4.44
C GLY A 71 5.83 6.42 5.15
N TYR A 72 6.26 5.41 4.40
CA TYR A 72 6.74 4.17 4.99
C TYR A 72 8.05 4.38 5.78
N GLN A 73 8.13 3.73 6.93
CA GLN A 73 9.25 3.66 7.84
C GLN A 73 9.64 2.20 8.05
N VAL A 74 10.92 1.89 7.92
CA VAL A 74 11.50 0.66 8.43
C VAL A 74 11.92 0.90 9.86
N GLU A 75 11.28 0.20 10.80
CA GLU A 75 11.42 0.47 12.23
C GLU A 75 12.80 0.05 12.78
N ILE A 76 13.33 0.85 13.72
CA ILE A 76 14.52 0.54 14.50
C ILE A 76 14.20 0.79 15.98
N ALA A 77 13.95 -0.29 16.70
CA ALA A 77 13.66 -0.30 18.13
C ALA A 77 14.57 -1.29 18.87
N ASN A 78 14.63 -1.19 20.20
CA ASN A 78 15.39 -2.13 21.01
C ASN A 78 14.81 -3.56 20.93
N ASN A 79 15.62 -4.54 21.32
CA ASN A 79 15.27 -5.95 21.25
C ASN A 79 14.04 -6.32 22.12
N LYS A 80 13.81 -5.60 23.23
CA LYS A 80 12.64 -5.83 24.09
C LYS A 80 11.33 -5.46 23.38
N ASP A 81 11.34 -4.39 22.60
CA ASP A 81 10.19 -3.94 21.82
C ASP A 81 9.91 -4.93 20.67
N GLY A 82 10.97 -5.43 20.03
CA GLY A 82 10.88 -6.52 19.05
C GLY A 82 10.29 -6.13 17.70
N SER A 83 10.04 -4.83 17.45
CA SER A 83 9.44 -4.35 16.21
C SER A 83 10.44 -4.02 15.09
N SER A 84 11.75 -4.08 15.38
CA SER A 84 12.83 -3.75 14.44
C SER A 84 12.71 -4.48 13.11
N GLY A 85 12.77 -3.72 12.02
CA GLY A 85 12.57 -4.19 10.65
C GLY A 85 11.10 -4.24 10.21
N GLY A 86 10.14 -3.98 11.10
CA GLY A 86 8.73 -3.79 10.75
C GLY A 86 8.48 -2.58 9.84
N ILE A 87 7.29 -2.50 9.26
CA ILE A 87 6.87 -1.36 8.42
C ILE A 87 5.77 -0.56 9.13
N TYR A 88 6.11 0.68 9.49
CA TYR A 88 5.20 1.68 10.03
C TYR A 88 4.96 2.77 8.99
N ASP A 89 3.74 3.28 8.88
CA ASP A 89 3.37 4.33 7.94
C ASP A 89 3.27 5.68 8.64
N GLU A 90 4.44 6.32 8.79
CA GLU A 90 4.72 7.48 9.62
C GLU A 90 3.80 8.66 9.30
N ALA A 91 3.20 9.21 10.35
CA ALA A 91 2.20 10.29 10.29
C ALA A 91 1.04 10.04 9.32
N ARG A 92 0.71 8.77 9.05
CA ARG A 92 -0.36 8.36 8.12
C ARG A 92 -1.18 7.17 8.64
N ARG A 93 -0.90 5.92 8.26
CA ARG A 93 -1.73 4.74 8.64
C ARG A 93 -1.26 4.01 9.90
N GLY A 94 -0.07 4.31 10.42
CA GLY A 94 0.51 3.58 11.55
C GLY A 94 1.07 2.22 11.14
N TRP A 95 1.06 1.22 12.03
CA TRP A 95 1.64 -0.10 11.76
C TRP A 95 0.97 -0.81 10.59
N LEU A 96 1.72 -1.01 9.49
CA LEU A 96 1.29 -1.88 8.39
C LEU A 96 1.63 -3.34 8.69
N LYS A 97 2.84 -3.57 9.24
CA LYS A 97 3.24 -4.89 9.75
C LYS A 97 4.26 -4.76 10.87
N ASP A 98 3.84 -5.12 12.07
CA ASP A 98 4.66 -5.21 13.27
C ASP A 98 5.14 -6.67 13.49
N PRO A 99 6.46 -6.94 13.53
CA PRO A 99 7.02 -8.26 13.76
C PRO A 99 7.13 -8.66 15.23
N ALA A 100 6.73 -7.81 16.20
CA ALA A 100 6.97 -8.05 17.63
C ALA A 100 6.42 -9.39 18.18
N LYS A 101 5.44 -10.00 17.51
CA LYS A 101 4.86 -11.31 17.88
C LYS A 101 5.51 -12.50 17.19
N ASP A 102 6.38 -12.28 16.20
CA ASP A 102 7.09 -13.35 15.51
C ASP A 102 8.26 -13.85 16.37
N PRO A 103 8.35 -15.16 16.69
CA PRO A 103 9.34 -15.67 17.65
C PRO A 103 10.80 -15.62 17.16
N VAL A 104 11.01 -15.42 15.85
CA VAL A 104 12.32 -15.34 15.19
C VAL A 104 12.64 -13.90 14.80
N ALA A 105 11.76 -13.24 14.04
CA ALA A 105 12.02 -11.90 13.53
C ALA A 105 12.12 -10.86 14.65
N SER A 106 11.32 -10.97 15.71
CA SER A 106 11.38 -10.03 16.85
C SER A 106 12.72 -10.01 17.59
N LYS A 107 13.52 -11.07 17.44
CA LYS A 107 14.84 -11.22 18.09
C LYS A 107 16.01 -10.97 17.15
N ALA A 108 15.73 -10.57 15.90
CA ALA A 108 16.76 -10.38 14.89
C ALA A 108 17.69 -9.21 15.22
N PHE A 109 17.15 -8.15 15.85
CA PHE A 109 17.91 -6.98 16.26
C PHE A 109 18.69 -7.21 17.56
N LYS A 110 19.92 -6.68 17.62
CA LYS A 110 20.83 -6.82 18.77
C LYS A 110 21.16 -5.46 19.36
N ASP A 111 20.77 -5.26 20.61
CA ASP A 111 21.04 -4.04 21.36
C ASP A 111 22.55 -3.80 21.51
N ASN A 112 22.98 -2.53 21.43
CA ASN A 112 24.37 -2.10 21.56
C ASN A 112 25.35 -2.69 20.52
N GLU A 113 24.86 -3.33 19.46
CA GLU A 113 25.64 -3.85 18.34
C GLU A 113 25.36 -3.09 17.04
N TRP A 114 26.20 -3.29 16.03
CA TRP A 114 25.88 -2.89 14.66
C TRP A 114 24.96 -3.95 14.05
N ASN A 115 23.84 -3.51 13.50
CA ASN A 115 22.83 -4.36 12.89
C ASN A 115 22.75 -4.07 11.39
N LEU A 116 22.88 -5.11 10.56
CA LEU A 116 22.75 -5.00 9.12
C LEU A 116 21.27 -5.08 8.74
N TYR A 117 20.79 -4.05 8.06
CA TYR A 117 19.46 -4.03 7.46
C TYR A 117 19.58 -4.21 5.96
N ARG A 118 18.61 -4.92 5.41
CA ARG A 118 18.35 -4.97 3.97
C ARG A 118 16.87 -4.69 3.74
N VAL A 119 16.57 -3.79 2.83
CA VAL A 119 15.23 -3.37 2.48
C VAL A 119 15.09 -3.50 0.98
N GLU A 120 14.08 -4.23 0.53
CA GLU A 120 13.70 -4.26 -0.87
C GLU A 120 12.35 -3.58 -1.02
N ALA A 121 12.29 -2.60 -1.92
CA ALA A 121 11.05 -1.97 -2.34
C ALA A 121 10.97 -2.13 -3.86
N VAL A 122 10.12 -3.02 -4.36
CA VAL A 122 9.99 -3.30 -5.80
C VAL A 122 8.52 -3.39 -6.16
N GLY A 123 8.05 -2.50 -7.03
CA GLY A 123 6.63 -2.35 -7.31
C GLY A 123 5.88 -1.95 -6.04
N ASP A 124 4.81 -2.65 -5.73
CA ASP A 124 4.04 -2.52 -4.49
C ASP A 124 4.52 -3.43 -3.35
N ARG A 125 5.61 -4.19 -3.54
CA ARG A 125 6.12 -5.13 -2.56
C ARG A 125 7.28 -4.53 -1.76
N LEU A 126 7.10 -4.48 -0.45
CA LEU A 126 8.10 -4.06 0.53
C LEU A 126 8.54 -5.28 1.34
N ARG A 127 9.85 -5.50 1.45
CA ARG A 127 10.43 -6.58 2.25
C ARG A 127 11.61 -6.09 3.05
N THR A 128 11.78 -6.64 4.25
CA THR A 128 12.86 -6.26 5.15
C THR A 128 13.57 -7.48 5.72
N TRP A 129 14.86 -7.31 5.99
CA TRP A 129 15.69 -8.23 6.73
C TRP A 129 16.53 -7.48 7.74
N VAL A 130 16.74 -8.11 8.90
CA VAL A 130 17.64 -7.63 9.94
C VAL A 130 18.62 -8.75 10.26
N ASN A 131 19.92 -8.49 10.16
CA ASN A 131 20.99 -9.45 10.36
C ASN A 131 20.81 -10.76 9.55
N GLY A 132 20.28 -10.65 8.33
CA GLY A 132 19.99 -11.78 7.44
C GLY A 132 18.68 -12.52 7.73
N VAL A 133 18.00 -12.21 8.84
CA VAL A 133 16.69 -12.78 9.19
C VAL A 133 15.61 -12.01 8.43
N PRO A 134 14.75 -12.67 7.62
CA PRO A 134 13.58 -12.04 7.03
C PRO A 134 12.62 -11.57 8.12
N VAL A 135 12.17 -10.31 8.05
CA VAL A 135 11.36 -9.70 9.11
C VAL A 135 9.91 -9.52 8.69
N VAL A 136 9.63 -8.70 7.67
CA VAL A 136 8.27 -8.55 7.14
C VAL A 136 8.23 -8.51 5.63
N GLU A 137 7.05 -8.82 5.12
CA GLU A 137 6.64 -8.56 3.75
C GLU A 137 5.28 -7.88 3.75
N VAL A 138 5.20 -6.74 3.06
CA VAL A 138 3.99 -5.93 2.88
C VAL A 138 3.75 -5.75 1.39
N ILE A 139 2.49 -5.85 0.97
CA ILE A 139 2.03 -5.45 -0.36
C ILE A 139 1.20 -4.19 -0.16
N ASP A 140 1.70 -3.06 -0.66
CA ASP A 140 1.05 -1.76 -0.55
C ASP A 140 1.53 -0.82 -1.67
N SER A 141 0.59 -0.25 -2.42
CA SER A 141 0.89 0.58 -3.60
C SER A 141 0.55 2.05 -3.40
N TRP A 142 0.50 2.53 -2.15
CA TRP A 142 0.22 3.95 -1.88
C TRP A 142 1.31 4.85 -2.44
N ASP A 143 2.57 4.56 -2.12
CA ASP A 143 3.72 5.27 -2.68
C ASP A 143 4.66 4.31 -3.41
N LEU A 144 4.81 4.49 -4.72
CA LEU A 144 5.72 3.72 -5.54
C LEU A 144 7.12 4.36 -5.65
N SER A 145 7.26 5.61 -5.20
CA SER A 145 8.53 6.32 -5.12
C SER A 145 8.49 7.41 -4.05
N GLY A 146 9.65 7.83 -3.57
CA GLY A 146 9.79 8.97 -2.65
C GLY A 146 11.19 9.05 -2.06
N TYR A 147 11.39 9.94 -1.10
CA TYR A 147 12.68 10.13 -0.44
C TYR A 147 13.02 9.00 0.53
N ILE A 148 14.31 8.80 0.79
CA ILE A 148 14.82 8.03 1.91
C ILE A 148 15.20 9.01 3.03
N GLY A 149 14.91 8.68 4.28
CA GLY A 149 15.22 9.58 5.42
C GLY A 149 15.67 8.84 6.66
N LEU A 150 16.73 9.33 7.31
CA LEU A 150 17.25 8.78 8.57
C LEU A 150 16.63 9.53 9.74
N GLN A 151 15.91 8.84 10.62
CA GLN A 151 15.17 9.46 11.70
C GLN A 151 16.00 9.60 12.99
N VAL A 152 15.96 10.78 13.60
CA VAL A 152 16.18 10.94 15.05
C VAL A 152 14.82 11.25 15.67
N HIS A 153 14.28 10.29 16.42
CA HIS A 153 12.95 10.42 17.01
C HIS A 153 12.96 11.46 18.13
N SER A 154 11.80 12.09 18.35
CA SER A 154 11.55 12.90 19.55
C SER A 154 11.84 12.07 20.80
N PHE A 155 12.51 12.69 21.76
CA PHE A 155 13.02 11.99 22.94
C PHE A 155 12.79 12.82 24.19
N LYS A 156 12.41 12.12 25.27
CA LYS A 156 12.29 12.67 26.62
C LYS A 156 13.11 11.79 27.56
N GLY A 157 14.20 12.35 28.06
CA GLY A 157 15.10 11.67 28.99
C GLY A 157 16.23 12.60 29.43
N GLU A 158 16.82 12.31 30.59
CA GLU A 158 17.79 13.18 31.26
C GLU A 158 19.10 13.36 30.48
N LYS A 159 19.45 12.41 29.59
CA LYS A 159 20.66 12.45 28.77
C LYS A 159 20.32 12.22 27.31
N PRO A 160 20.96 12.93 26.36
CA PRO A 160 20.78 12.68 24.94
C PRO A 160 21.08 11.23 24.57
N ALA A 161 20.23 10.65 23.74
CA ALA A 161 20.43 9.36 23.11
C ALA A 161 20.89 9.53 21.66
N GLN A 162 21.55 8.52 21.12
CA GLN A 162 22.20 8.59 19.81
C GLN A 162 21.82 7.41 18.92
N VAL A 163 21.83 7.69 17.62
CA VAL A 163 21.72 6.68 16.55
C VAL A 163 22.81 6.93 15.52
N ARG A 164 23.40 5.85 15.02
CA ARG A 164 24.57 5.87 14.14
C ARG A 164 24.30 4.94 12.99
N TRP A 165 24.47 5.44 11.77
CA TRP A 165 24.40 4.66 10.55
C TRP A 165 25.75 4.66 9.85
N ARG A 166 26.08 3.57 9.16
CA ARG A 166 27.24 3.47 8.27
C ARG A 166 26.93 2.49 7.14
N ASN A 167 27.82 2.44 6.14
CA ASN A 167 27.72 1.52 5.02
C ASN A 167 26.35 1.57 4.30
N ILE A 168 25.76 2.77 4.23
CA ILE A 168 24.48 3.00 3.54
C ILE A 168 24.75 2.93 2.04
N ARG A 169 24.16 1.94 1.37
CA ARG A 169 24.30 1.73 -0.06
C ARG A 169 22.96 1.34 -0.67
N ILE A 170 22.75 1.77 -1.91
CA ILE A 170 21.52 1.52 -2.64
C ILE A 170 21.82 0.98 -4.02
N GLN A 171 21.11 -0.08 -4.39
CA GLN A 171 20.98 -0.54 -5.76
C GLN A 171 19.68 0.03 -6.32
N ASP A 172 19.80 1.01 -7.21
CA ASP A 172 18.66 1.62 -7.90
C ASP A 172 18.18 0.68 -9.01
N LEU A 173 16.91 0.27 -8.94
CA LEU A 173 16.30 -0.67 -9.88
C LEU A 173 15.29 0.02 -10.81
N GLY A 174 15.18 1.35 -10.75
CA GLY A 174 14.25 2.14 -11.55
C GLY A 174 12.97 2.48 -10.81
N ARG A 175 11.81 2.34 -11.47
CA ARG A 175 10.50 2.66 -10.89
C ARG A 175 9.36 1.96 -11.63
N HIS A 176 8.38 1.49 -10.86
CA HIS A 176 7.05 1.19 -11.38
C HIS A 176 6.20 2.47 -11.48
N THR A 177 5.38 2.56 -12.52
CA THR A 177 4.49 3.70 -12.77
C THR A 177 3.09 3.25 -13.14
N TRP A 178 2.08 4.04 -12.78
CA TRP A 178 0.70 3.80 -13.18
C TRP A 178 0.49 4.07 -14.67
N LYS A 179 0.09 3.03 -15.42
CA LYS A 179 -0.47 3.16 -16.78
C LYS A 179 -1.99 3.28 -16.66
N ARG A 180 -2.59 4.22 -17.40
CA ARG A 180 -4.05 4.27 -17.54
C ARG A 180 -4.53 3.12 -18.44
N VAL A 181 -5.51 2.37 -17.96
CA VAL A 181 -6.21 1.31 -18.74
C VAL A 181 -7.43 1.89 -19.46
N TRP A 182 -8.06 2.92 -18.88
CA TRP A 182 -9.14 3.70 -19.50
C TRP A 182 -8.68 5.14 -19.69
N ASP A 183 -9.01 5.74 -20.84
CA ASP A 183 -8.55 7.09 -21.22
C ASP A 183 -9.24 8.23 -20.43
N GLY A 184 -10.41 7.94 -19.85
CA GLY A 184 -11.21 8.87 -19.06
C GLY A 184 -12.37 9.51 -19.83
N SER A 185 -12.55 9.21 -21.11
CA SER A 185 -13.55 9.91 -21.94
C SER A 185 -14.18 9.08 -23.07
N THR A 186 -13.61 7.94 -23.47
CA THR A 186 -14.14 7.12 -24.57
C THR A 186 -14.20 5.64 -24.22
N MET A 187 -14.78 4.80 -25.07
CA MET A 187 -14.71 3.34 -24.93
C MET A 187 -13.58 2.72 -25.76
N THR A 188 -12.62 3.52 -26.23
CA THR A 188 -11.51 3.01 -27.02
C THR A 188 -10.70 2.00 -26.21
N GLY A 189 -10.44 0.82 -26.77
CA GLY A 189 -9.77 -0.28 -26.09
C GLY A 189 -10.68 -1.15 -25.23
N TRP A 190 -12.00 -1.01 -25.37
CA TRP A 190 -13.00 -1.76 -24.63
C TRP A 190 -14.12 -2.27 -25.53
N THR A 191 -14.48 -3.55 -25.37
CA THR A 191 -15.50 -4.23 -26.17
C THR A 191 -16.66 -4.71 -25.29
N PRO A 192 -17.91 -4.26 -25.54
CA PRO A 192 -19.09 -4.78 -24.86
C PRO A 192 -19.37 -6.23 -25.22
N ARG A 193 -19.77 -7.03 -24.23
CA ARG A 193 -20.16 -8.44 -24.42
C ARG A 193 -21.36 -8.80 -23.57
N GLY A 194 -22.34 -9.47 -24.16
CA GLY A 194 -23.54 -9.92 -23.46
C GLY A 194 -24.66 -8.87 -23.46
N GLY A 195 -25.27 -8.66 -22.29
CA GLY A 195 -26.36 -7.70 -22.10
C GLY A 195 -25.92 -6.34 -21.58
N GLY A 196 -26.89 -5.57 -21.09
CA GLY A 196 -26.67 -4.27 -20.46
C GLY A 196 -26.39 -3.14 -21.46
N SER A 197 -26.25 -1.94 -20.93
CA SER A 197 -25.90 -0.74 -21.69
C SER A 197 -24.64 -0.11 -21.11
N TRP A 198 -23.80 0.42 -21.99
CA TRP A 198 -22.56 1.10 -21.64
C TRP A 198 -22.59 2.48 -22.27
N LYS A 199 -22.27 3.52 -21.49
CA LYS A 199 -22.10 4.89 -21.98
C LYS A 199 -21.03 5.62 -21.18
N ILE A 200 -20.51 6.71 -21.73
CA ILE A 200 -19.71 7.68 -20.96
C ILE A 200 -20.67 8.76 -20.47
N GLU A 201 -20.72 8.96 -19.16
CA GLU A 201 -21.62 9.93 -18.51
C GLU A 201 -20.94 10.52 -17.29
N GLU A 202 -21.01 11.85 -17.12
CA GLU A 202 -20.42 12.57 -15.98
C GLU A 202 -18.91 12.26 -15.75
N GLY A 203 -18.17 12.02 -16.83
CA GLY A 203 -16.74 11.68 -16.76
C GLY A 203 -16.46 10.26 -16.23
N ALA A 204 -17.47 9.38 -16.26
CA ALA A 204 -17.36 7.99 -15.85
C ALA A 204 -17.83 7.03 -16.96
N LEU A 205 -17.23 5.84 -16.98
CA LEU A 205 -17.74 4.70 -17.72
C LEU A 205 -18.92 4.11 -16.94
N HIS A 206 -20.12 4.27 -17.49
CA HIS A 206 -21.38 3.91 -16.84
C HIS A 206 -21.98 2.66 -17.50
N GLY A 207 -22.01 1.56 -16.74
CA GLY A 207 -22.75 0.35 -17.07
C GLY A 207 -24.10 0.30 -16.37
N ALA A 208 -25.17 -0.05 -17.07
CA ALA A 208 -26.52 -0.16 -16.51
C ALA A 208 -27.27 -1.38 -17.07
N SER A 209 -28.10 -2.01 -16.23
CA SER A 209 -29.04 -3.05 -16.67
C SER A 209 -30.13 -2.45 -17.55
N VAL A 210 -30.64 -3.24 -18.49
CA VAL A 210 -31.72 -2.85 -19.41
C VAL A 210 -32.95 -3.68 -19.06
N ALA A 211 -34.10 -3.03 -18.86
CA ALA A 211 -35.34 -3.72 -18.53
C ALA A 211 -35.69 -4.76 -19.60
N GLY A 212 -35.92 -6.01 -19.19
CA GLY A 212 -36.20 -7.13 -20.08
C GLY A 212 -34.98 -7.84 -20.66
N ASP A 213 -33.76 -7.31 -20.48
CA ASP A 213 -32.53 -8.03 -20.83
C ASP A 213 -32.07 -8.90 -19.65
N THR A 214 -32.09 -10.22 -19.87
CA THR A 214 -31.70 -11.21 -18.85
C THR A 214 -30.24 -11.64 -18.96
N ARG A 215 -29.51 -11.15 -19.96
CA ARG A 215 -28.09 -11.48 -20.15
C ARG A 215 -27.22 -10.66 -19.20
N VAL A 216 -26.14 -11.26 -18.70
CA VAL A 216 -25.10 -10.52 -17.98
C VAL A 216 -24.31 -9.67 -18.97
N GLY A 217 -24.06 -8.42 -18.61
CA GLY A 217 -23.32 -7.46 -19.41
C GLY A 217 -21.89 -7.30 -18.91
N TYR A 218 -20.93 -7.36 -19.83
CA TYR A 218 -19.52 -7.12 -19.55
C TYR A 218 -18.99 -6.04 -20.48
N LEU A 219 -18.03 -5.26 -19.98
CA LEU A 219 -17.17 -4.44 -20.81
C LEU A 219 -15.75 -4.95 -20.64
N VAL A 220 -15.19 -5.49 -21.71
CA VAL A 220 -13.93 -6.25 -21.66
C VAL A 220 -12.83 -5.40 -22.28
N SER A 221 -11.69 -5.27 -21.60
CA SER A 221 -10.53 -4.59 -22.17
C SER A 221 -9.98 -5.39 -23.36
N ASP A 222 -9.57 -4.70 -24.40
CA ASP A 222 -8.89 -5.29 -25.55
C ASP A 222 -7.44 -5.69 -25.21
N GLU A 223 -6.87 -5.12 -24.13
CA GLU A 223 -5.57 -5.50 -23.59
C GLU A 223 -5.70 -6.64 -22.56
N SER A 224 -4.69 -7.51 -22.50
CA SER A 224 -4.60 -8.59 -21.50
C SER A 224 -3.44 -8.33 -20.53
N PHE A 225 -3.67 -8.62 -19.24
CA PHE A 225 -2.70 -8.38 -18.17
C PHE A 225 -2.44 -9.66 -17.38
N LYS A 226 -1.18 -9.87 -17.00
CA LYS A 226 -0.76 -10.99 -16.15
C LYS A 226 -0.55 -10.52 -14.71
N ASP A 227 0.66 -10.09 -14.35
CA ASP A 227 0.97 -9.55 -13.04
C ASP A 227 0.70 -8.05 -13.05
N LEU A 228 -0.16 -7.59 -12.15
CA LEU A 228 -0.58 -6.19 -12.10
C LEU A 228 -1.04 -5.77 -10.70
N THR A 229 -0.82 -4.50 -10.42
CA THR A 229 -1.56 -3.77 -9.41
C THR A 229 -2.58 -2.90 -10.14
N LEU A 230 -3.86 -3.05 -9.80
CA LEU A 230 -4.94 -2.30 -10.41
C LEU A 230 -5.60 -1.42 -9.37
N ARG A 231 -5.79 -0.14 -9.68
CA ARG A 231 -6.56 0.80 -8.86
C ARG A 231 -7.67 1.42 -9.69
N TRP A 232 -8.85 1.58 -9.11
CA TRP A 232 -10.00 2.17 -9.78
C TRP A 232 -10.92 2.84 -8.76
N LYS A 233 -11.84 3.65 -9.29
CA LYS A 233 -12.97 4.17 -8.53
C LYS A 233 -14.25 3.55 -9.04
N THR A 234 -15.13 3.18 -8.14
CA THR A 234 -16.48 2.69 -8.50
C THR A 234 -17.54 3.40 -7.68
N LYS A 235 -18.72 3.58 -8.26
CA LYS A 235 -19.92 4.03 -7.58
C LYS A 235 -21.05 3.10 -7.99
N ILE A 236 -21.68 2.48 -7.00
CA ILE A 236 -22.88 1.68 -7.20
C ILE A 236 -23.99 2.22 -6.31
N THR A 237 -25.17 2.45 -6.90
CA THR A 237 -26.34 2.98 -6.18
C THR A 237 -27.34 1.89 -5.82
N LYS A 238 -27.37 0.80 -6.60
CA LYS A 238 -28.23 -0.36 -6.37
C LYS A 238 -27.68 -1.58 -7.09
N GLY A 239 -27.94 -2.76 -6.53
CA GLY A 239 -27.64 -4.04 -7.18
C GLY A 239 -26.20 -4.47 -6.97
N ASN A 240 -25.72 -5.27 -7.91
CA ASN A 240 -24.46 -5.99 -7.86
C ASN A 240 -23.74 -5.86 -9.21
N SER A 241 -22.42 -5.76 -9.15
CA SER A 241 -21.48 -5.69 -10.26
C SER A 241 -20.14 -6.24 -9.78
N GLY A 242 -19.15 -6.29 -10.66
CA GLY A 242 -17.82 -6.75 -10.31
C GLY A 242 -16.75 -6.28 -11.29
N LEU A 243 -15.51 -6.21 -10.80
CA LEU A 243 -14.34 -6.05 -11.65
C LEU A 243 -13.66 -7.41 -11.84
N PHE A 244 -13.71 -7.94 -13.05
CA PHE A 244 -13.18 -9.25 -13.41
C PHE A 244 -11.73 -9.10 -13.89
N ILE A 245 -10.80 -9.79 -13.23
CA ILE A 245 -9.37 -9.68 -13.45
C ILE A 245 -8.81 -11.06 -13.81
N ARG A 246 -7.91 -11.08 -14.80
CA ARG A 246 -7.35 -12.32 -15.41
C ARG A 246 -8.44 -13.25 -15.96
N SER A 247 -9.47 -12.68 -16.56
CA SER A 247 -10.59 -13.41 -17.12
C SER A 247 -10.18 -14.29 -18.29
N GLU A 248 -10.68 -15.53 -18.33
CA GLU A 248 -10.54 -16.39 -19.50
C GLU A 248 -11.35 -15.80 -20.67
N PRO A 249 -10.77 -15.60 -21.87
CA PRO A 249 -11.39 -14.81 -22.93
C PRO A 249 -12.78 -15.31 -23.38
N LYS A 250 -13.06 -16.62 -23.30
CA LYS A 250 -14.31 -17.20 -23.80
C LYS A 250 -15.38 -17.29 -22.73
N THR A 251 -15.04 -17.81 -21.56
CA THR A 251 -15.97 -18.09 -20.46
C THR A 251 -16.11 -16.93 -19.49
N LEU A 252 -15.13 -16.01 -19.46
CA LEU A 252 -14.99 -14.95 -18.46
C LEU A 252 -14.87 -15.47 -17.02
N ALA A 253 -14.50 -16.73 -16.83
CA ALA A 253 -14.04 -17.22 -15.53
C ALA A 253 -12.82 -16.40 -15.08
N ALA A 254 -12.85 -15.85 -13.87
CA ALA A 254 -11.92 -14.81 -13.44
C ALA A 254 -11.80 -14.71 -11.92
N TYR A 255 -10.85 -13.87 -11.47
CA TYR A 255 -10.90 -13.28 -10.14
C TYR A 255 -11.77 -12.02 -10.20
N GLU A 256 -12.92 -12.06 -9.56
CA GLU A 256 -13.85 -10.95 -9.46
C GLU A 256 -13.64 -10.21 -8.15
N VAL A 257 -13.47 -8.89 -8.23
CA VAL A 257 -13.60 -8.00 -7.07
C VAL A 257 -15.03 -7.52 -7.03
N GLU A 258 -15.74 -7.90 -5.98
CA GLU A 258 -17.16 -7.65 -5.77
C GLU A 258 -17.45 -6.14 -5.66
N ILE A 259 -18.51 -5.68 -6.35
CA ILE A 259 -19.03 -4.33 -6.26
C ILE A 259 -20.54 -4.43 -6.00
N ASP A 260 -20.94 -4.44 -4.74
CA ASP A 260 -22.34 -4.61 -4.35
C ASP A 260 -22.79 -3.48 -3.41
N ALA A 261 -24.00 -2.97 -3.65
CA ALA A 261 -24.53 -1.82 -2.94
C ALA A 261 -24.87 -2.11 -1.46
N GLN A 262 -25.03 -3.37 -1.07
CA GLN A 262 -25.50 -3.79 0.24
C GLN A 262 -24.39 -4.42 1.10
N LYS A 263 -23.50 -5.24 0.52
CA LYS A 263 -22.49 -5.98 1.27
C LYS A 263 -21.28 -6.40 0.44
N ARG A 264 -20.18 -6.79 1.10
CA ARG A 264 -19.03 -7.44 0.47
C ARG A 264 -18.27 -6.66 -0.61
N MET A 265 -18.47 -5.34 -0.71
CA MET A 265 -17.69 -4.46 -1.57
C MET A 265 -16.18 -4.69 -1.37
N GLY A 266 -15.45 -4.94 -2.46
CA GLY A 266 -14.01 -5.20 -2.43
C GLY A 266 -13.62 -6.63 -2.02
N GLY A 267 -14.59 -7.51 -1.76
CA GLY A 267 -14.34 -8.94 -1.56
C GLY A 267 -13.95 -9.64 -2.86
N PHE A 268 -13.26 -10.78 -2.73
CA PHE A 268 -12.85 -11.63 -3.85
C PHE A 268 -13.78 -12.83 -4.02
N TRP A 269 -14.28 -12.94 -5.23
CA TRP A 269 -15.03 -14.08 -5.75
C TRP A 269 -14.26 -14.69 -6.94
N GLU A 270 -14.27 -16.02 -7.08
CA GLU A 270 -13.67 -16.71 -8.23
C GLU A 270 -14.75 -17.33 -9.10
N THR A 271 -15.08 -16.63 -10.19
CA THR A 271 -16.11 -17.03 -11.15
C THR A 271 -15.67 -18.28 -11.90
N GLY A 272 -16.51 -19.32 -11.90
CA GLY A 272 -16.18 -20.62 -12.49
C GLY A 272 -15.21 -21.47 -11.66
N GLY A 273 -14.90 -21.05 -10.44
CA GLY A 273 -13.98 -21.72 -9.52
C GLY A 273 -14.53 -21.80 -8.10
N ARG A 274 -13.76 -21.31 -7.12
CA ARG A 274 -14.02 -21.45 -5.68
C ARG A 274 -15.22 -20.66 -5.15
N ASN A 275 -15.85 -19.80 -5.96
CA ASN A 275 -16.87 -18.87 -5.49
C ASN A 275 -16.28 -17.89 -4.46
N TRP A 276 -16.87 -17.71 -3.27
CA TRP A 276 -16.33 -16.78 -2.25
C TRP A 276 -14.96 -17.22 -1.75
N VAL A 277 -13.97 -16.35 -1.88
CA VAL A 277 -12.58 -16.60 -1.43
C VAL A 277 -12.30 -15.88 -0.12
N THR A 278 -12.47 -14.54 -0.10
CA THR A 278 -12.22 -13.69 1.07
C THR A 278 -12.86 -12.32 0.86
N GLY A 279 -13.03 -11.54 1.91
CA GLY A 279 -13.57 -10.19 1.81
C GLY A 279 -14.33 -9.76 3.05
N PRO A 280 -14.77 -8.49 3.10
CA PRO A 280 -15.66 -8.04 4.16
C PRO A 280 -17.03 -8.71 4.04
N GLU A 281 -17.71 -8.96 5.17
CA GLU A 281 -19.09 -9.50 5.16
C GLU A 281 -20.14 -8.40 4.96
N ASP A 282 -19.81 -7.17 5.35
CA ASP A 282 -20.65 -5.98 5.21
C ASP A 282 -19.92 -4.88 4.41
N ASN A 283 -20.56 -3.72 4.30
CA ASN A 283 -20.03 -2.55 3.59
C ASN A 283 -19.58 -1.44 4.55
N ALA A 284 -19.18 -1.74 5.80
CA ALA A 284 -18.81 -0.71 6.78
C ALA A 284 -17.65 0.19 6.31
N GLY A 285 -16.74 -0.35 5.50
CA GLY A 285 -15.63 0.39 4.88
C GLY A 285 -15.96 1.07 3.55
N ALA A 286 -17.18 0.93 3.03
CA ALA A 286 -17.59 1.47 1.74
C ALA A 286 -18.49 2.70 1.89
N ALA A 287 -18.34 3.66 0.98
CA ALA A 287 -19.19 4.84 0.85
C ALA A 287 -20.44 4.50 0.04
N ALA A 288 -21.59 4.34 0.72
CA ALA A 288 -22.86 4.06 0.07
C ALA A 288 -23.30 5.22 -0.83
N ASN A 289 -23.76 4.90 -2.05
CA ASN A 289 -24.18 5.88 -3.07
C ASN A 289 -23.12 6.92 -3.46
N ASP A 290 -21.85 6.65 -3.20
CA ASP A 290 -20.73 7.53 -3.50
C ASP A 290 -19.55 6.74 -4.10
N TRP A 291 -18.53 7.46 -4.54
CA TRP A 291 -17.31 6.88 -5.09
C TRP A 291 -16.47 6.19 -4.01
N ASN A 292 -16.06 4.98 -4.33
CA ASN A 292 -15.18 4.11 -3.55
C ASN A 292 -13.86 3.93 -4.30
N ASP A 293 -12.75 4.12 -3.61
CA ASP A 293 -11.41 3.82 -4.12
C ASP A 293 -11.07 2.36 -3.79
N LEU A 294 -10.76 1.56 -4.82
CA LEU A 294 -10.35 0.17 -4.65
C LEU A 294 -8.97 -0.04 -5.28
N THR A 295 -8.24 -1.01 -4.73
CA THR A 295 -6.97 -1.49 -5.28
C THR A 295 -6.92 -3.01 -5.12
N ALA A 296 -6.44 -3.69 -6.15
CA ALA A 296 -6.20 -5.13 -6.15
C ALA A 296 -4.78 -5.40 -6.62
N HIS A 297 -4.09 -6.33 -5.95
CA HIS A 297 -2.71 -6.69 -6.22
C HIS A 297 -2.66 -8.16 -6.66
N LEU A 298 -2.29 -8.42 -7.91
CA LEU A 298 -2.25 -9.75 -8.50
C LEU A 298 -0.84 -10.03 -9.01
N HIS A 299 -0.05 -10.75 -8.22
CA HIS A 299 1.36 -11.06 -8.51
C HIS A 299 1.61 -12.56 -8.38
N GLY A 300 1.86 -13.23 -9.50
CA GLY A 300 1.92 -14.69 -9.56
C GLY A 300 0.61 -15.28 -9.05
N HIS A 301 0.68 -16.15 -8.04
CA HIS A 301 -0.49 -16.74 -7.39
C HIS A 301 -0.98 -15.96 -6.15
N ARG A 302 -0.32 -14.85 -5.81
CA ARG A 302 -0.73 -14.00 -4.68
C ARG A 302 -1.69 -12.93 -5.18
N ILE A 303 -2.88 -12.94 -4.59
CA ILE A 303 -3.97 -12.00 -4.88
C ILE A 303 -4.44 -11.44 -3.55
N VAL A 304 -4.32 -10.12 -3.38
CA VAL A 304 -4.69 -9.39 -2.16
C VAL A 304 -5.32 -8.05 -2.48
#